data_AF-A0A359E7H2-F1
#
_entry.id   AF-A0A359E7H2-F1
#
_cell.length_a   1.000
_cell.length_b   1.000
_cell.length_c   1.000
_cell.angle_alpha   90.00
_cell.angle_beta   90.00
_cell.angle_gamma   90.00
#
_symmetry.space_group_name_H-M   'P 1'
#
loop_
_entity.id
_entity.type
_entity.pdbx_description
1 polymer ?
#
loop_
_entity_poly.entity_id
_entity_poly.type
_entity_poly.pdbx_seq_one_letter_code
_entity_poly.pdbx_strand_id
1 'polypeptide(L)'
;GGATVYNSWWDKDEGPIGGLKSPPKMNQWMWPASLVIQFIGLTWAMYIGWNYAIIYAISMLFFWLYSTPLARWKGKPIRSIIAIGVSTGNNSFFLGFLAAGGYPITFTEDLIALGVALIILSLYPVSQIYQTEEDGKRGDETFAIKYGLAGIKWFFAILFLVGGFILSAMLFQTAHTLGLIFGGVILTAYLLISFFVWKLKGREEEYETVMRLKFFASFSFVLFIVGTLGWQALAL
;
A
#
# COMPACT_ATOMS: atom_id res chain seq x y z
N GLY A 1 -2.74 -0.66 12.61
CA GLY A 1 -2.71 -0.23 14.02
C GLY A 1 -1.28 -0.07 14.51
N GLY A 2 -0.67 -1.14 15.04
CA GLY A 2 0.66 -1.08 15.66
C GLY A 2 1.77 -0.48 14.77
N ALA A 3 1.96 -0.98 13.55
CA ALA A 3 2.99 -0.46 12.64
C ALA A 3 2.83 1.04 12.31
N THR A 4 1.60 1.52 12.14
CA THR A 4 1.31 2.94 11.87
C THR A 4 1.71 3.82 13.05
N VAL A 5 1.33 3.42 14.26
CA VAL A 5 1.67 4.13 15.50
C VAL A 5 3.18 4.13 15.73
N TYR A 6 3.85 3.01 15.44
CA TYR A 6 5.31 2.89 15.50
C TYR A 6 5.98 3.88 14.53
N ASN A 7 5.52 3.95 13.28
CA ASN A 7 6.06 4.88 12.29
C ASN A 7 5.84 6.33 12.73
N SER A 8 4.62 6.69 13.15
CA SER A 8 4.31 8.04 13.62
C SER A 8 5.16 8.48 14.82
N TRP A 9 5.52 7.55 15.72
CA TRP A 9 6.41 7.85 16.85
C TRP A 9 7.79 8.33 16.41
N TRP A 10 8.37 7.69 15.40
CA TRP A 10 9.71 8.03 14.90
C TRP A 10 9.71 9.14 13.86
N ASP A 11 8.68 9.19 13.03
CA ASP A 11 8.56 10.18 11.96
C ASP A 11 8.30 11.58 12.52
N LYS A 12 7.58 11.68 13.66
CA LYS A 12 7.24 12.95 14.33
C LYS A 12 6.65 13.99 13.37
N ASP A 13 5.84 13.53 12.43
CA ASP A 13 5.20 14.38 11.42
C ASP A 13 4.31 15.42 12.11
N GLU A 14 4.49 16.70 11.76
CA GLU A 14 3.64 17.81 12.21
C GLU A 14 2.66 18.24 11.10
N GLY A 15 3.06 18.08 9.83
CA GLY A 15 2.23 18.34 8.68
C GLY A 15 1.28 17.20 8.32
N PRO A 16 0.49 17.35 7.24
CA PRO A 16 -0.46 16.33 6.80
C PRO A 16 0.24 14.99 6.52
N ILE A 17 -0.38 13.90 6.92
CA ILE A 17 0.03 12.53 6.60
C ILE A 17 -1.13 11.75 5.98
N GLY A 18 -0.86 10.54 5.48
CA GLY A 18 -1.88 9.70 4.88
C GLY A 18 -3.10 9.52 5.79
N GLY A 19 -4.26 10.04 5.36
CA GLY A 19 -5.53 9.95 6.07
C GLY A 19 -5.71 10.91 7.26
N LEU A 20 -4.66 11.61 7.70
CA LEU A 20 -4.73 12.60 8.79
C LEU A 20 -4.15 13.95 8.34
N LYS A 21 -5.02 14.94 8.12
CA LYS A 21 -4.60 16.30 7.72
C LYS A 21 -3.84 17.03 8.82
N SER A 22 -4.18 16.74 10.07
CA SER A 22 -3.53 17.30 11.26
C SER A 22 -3.30 16.16 12.25
N PRO A 23 -2.18 15.42 12.15
CA PRO A 23 -1.92 14.29 13.01
C PRO A 23 -1.82 14.74 14.48
N PRO A 24 -2.41 14.00 15.43
CA PRO A 24 -2.29 14.32 16.83
C PRO A 24 -0.85 14.09 17.32
N LYS A 25 -0.45 14.83 18.37
CA LYS A 25 0.85 14.61 19.01
C LYS A 25 0.94 13.22 19.63
N MET A 26 2.08 12.57 19.45
CA MET A 26 2.35 11.25 20.00
C MET A 26 2.64 11.32 21.50
N ASN A 27 2.04 10.41 22.27
CA ASN A 27 2.30 10.24 23.70
C ASN A 27 3.31 9.12 23.95
N GLN A 28 4.09 9.20 25.03
CA GLN A 28 5.15 8.23 25.33
C GLN A 28 4.67 6.78 25.41
N TRP A 29 3.44 6.54 25.89
CA TRP A 29 2.86 5.19 26.00
C TRP A 29 2.53 4.57 24.63
N MET A 30 2.37 5.38 23.57
CA MET A 30 1.96 4.89 22.25
C MET A 30 3.05 4.06 21.59
N TRP A 31 4.33 4.35 21.83
CA TRP A 31 5.43 3.55 21.31
C TRP A 31 5.45 2.11 21.86
N PRO A 32 5.49 1.87 23.19
CA PRO A 32 5.44 0.51 23.70
C PRO A 32 4.11 -0.18 23.36
N ALA A 33 2.97 0.53 23.37
CA ALA A 33 1.69 -0.04 22.92
C ALA A 33 1.74 -0.49 21.46
N SER A 34 2.40 0.27 20.58
CA SER A 34 2.58 -0.10 19.17
C SER A 34 3.34 -1.41 19.01
N LEU A 35 4.35 -1.65 19.85
CA LEU A 35 5.14 -2.88 19.85
C LEU A 35 4.33 -4.05 20.40
N VAL A 36 3.63 -3.86 21.51
CA VAL A 36 2.76 -4.90 22.11
C VAL A 36 1.73 -5.37 21.09
N ILE A 37 1.05 -4.46 20.38
CA ILE A 37 0.07 -4.83 19.35
C ILE A 37 0.72 -5.65 18.21
N GLN A 38 1.93 -5.27 17.77
CA GLN A 38 2.65 -6.00 16.73
C GLN A 38 3.05 -7.41 17.21
N PHE A 39 3.54 -7.55 18.44
CA PHE A 39 3.90 -8.85 18.99
C PHE A 39 2.71 -9.74 19.28
N ILE A 40 1.56 -9.19 19.72
CA ILE A 40 0.29 -9.95 19.78
C ILE A 40 -0.08 -10.47 18.40
N GLY A 41 0.04 -9.63 17.36
CA GLY A 41 -0.20 -10.04 15.98
C GLY A 41 0.77 -11.14 15.50
N LEU A 42 2.05 -11.07 15.87
CA LEU A 42 3.03 -12.10 15.57
C LEU A 42 2.74 -13.41 16.31
N THR A 43 2.34 -13.34 17.58
CA THR A 43 1.90 -14.52 18.33
C THR A 43 0.67 -15.15 17.70
N TRP A 44 -0.31 -14.35 17.28
CA TRP A 44 -1.46 -14.82 16.51
C TRP A 44 -1.04 -15.47 15.18
N ALA A 45 -0.09 -14.86 14.48
CA ALA A 45 0.43 -15.33 13.20
C ALA A 45 1.04 -16.75 13.31
N MET A 46 1.68 -17.07 14.44
CA MET A 46 2.21 -18.42 14.69
C MET A 46 1.11 -19.49 14.78
N TYR A 47 -0.11 -19.16 15.23
CA TYR A 47 -1.23 -20.10 15.27
C TYR A 47 -1.82 -20.40 13.88
N ILE A 48 -1.68 -19.48 12.92
CA ILE A 48 -2.15 -19.70 11.54
C ILE A 48 -1.17 -20.64 10.80
N GLY A 49 0.13 -20.46 11.03
CA GLY A 49 1.16 -21.37 10.52
C GLY A 49 2.48 -20.65 10.22
N TRP A 50 3.54 -21.44 10.02
CA TRP A 50 4.90 -20.91 9.86
C TRP A 50 5.08 -19.96 8.68
N ASN A 51 4.49 -20.25 7.52
CA ASN A 51 4.57 -19.37 6.36
C ASN A 51 3.95 -17.99 6.65
N TYR A 52 2.77 -17.99 7.30
CA TYR A 52 2.08 -16.76 7.69
C TYR A 52 2.91 -15.96 8.71
N ALA A 53 3.44 -16.63 9.73
CA ALA A 53 4.29 -16.02 10.75
C ALA A 53 5.57 -15.39 10.18
N ILE A 54 6.26 -16.07 9.26
CA ILE A 54 7.47 -15.56 8.61
C ILE A 54 7.15 -14.31 7.78
N ILE A 55 6.11 -14.36 6.95
CA ILE A 55 5.68 -13.22 6.12
C ILE A 55 5.28 -12.03 7.00
N TYR A 56 4.58 -12.29 8.11
CA TYR A 56 4.22 -11.25 9.09
C TYR A 56 5.46 -10.63 9.72
N ALA A 57 6.40 -11.46 10.21
CA ALA A 57 7.63 -11.00 10.85
C ALA A 57 8.51 -10.17 9.89
N ILE A 58 8.62 -10.59 8.63
CA ILE A 58 9.30 -9.83 7.58
C ILE A 58 8.59 -8.47 7.39
N SER A 59 7.27 -8.46 7.24
CA SER A 59 6.50 -7.20 7.10
C SER A 59 6.74 -6.24 8.26
N MET A 60 6.71 -6.76 9.49
CA MET A 60 7.00 -6.03 10.72
C MET A 60 8.43 -5.45 10.71
N LEU A 61 9.44 -6.24 10.33
CA LEU A 61 10.83 -5.78 10.20
C LEU A 61 10.95 -4.64 9.17
N PHE A 62 10.31 -4.76 8.01
CA PHE A 62 10.34 -3.70 7.00
C PHE A 62 9.68 -2.41 7.49
N PHE A 63 8.58 -2.48 8.24
CA PHE A 63 8.00 -1.30 8.89
C PHE A 63 8.95 -0.69 9.93
N TRP A 64 9.70 -1.50 10.68
CA TRP A 64 10.70 -0.97 11.60
C TRP A 64 11.83 -0.24 10.86
N LEU A 65 12.40 -0.88 9.83
CA LEU A 65 13.46 -0.29 8.99
C LEU A 65 12.98 0.98 8.26
N TYR A 66 11.68 1.06 7.97
CA TYR A 66 11.06 2.21 7.33
C TYR A 66 11.24 3.51 8.13
N SER A 67 10.91 3.50 9.43
CA SER A 67 10.88 4.72 10.24
C SER A 67 11.96 4.83 11.32
N THR A 68 12.60 3.74 11.76
CA THR A 68 13.63 3.80 12.82
C THR A 68 14.76 4.76 12.44
N PRO A 69 15.24 5.66 13.34
CA PRO A 69 16.31 6.61 13.04
C PRO A 69 17.62 5.96 12.54
N LEU A 70 17.92 4.74 12.99
CA LEU A 70 19.09 3.96 12.58
C LEU A 70 19.11 3.65 11.08
N ALA A 71 17.94 3.45 10.47
CA ALA A 71 17.82 2.99 9.09
C ALA A 71 17.14 4.03 8.19
N ARG A 72 15.99 4.55 8.64
CA ARG A 72 15.15 5.58 8.04
C ARG A 72 14.94 5.37 6.54
N TRP A 73 14.44 4.18 6.16
CA TRP A 73 14.24 3.85 4.74
C TRP A 73 13.17 4.71 4.07
N LYS A 74 12.19 5.25 4.82
CA LYS A 74 11.20 6.23 4.33
C LYS A 74 11.86 7.39 3.60
N GLY A 75 12.97 7.89 4.13
CA GLY A 75 13.72 9.01 3.57
C GLY A 75 14.65 8.65 2.41
N LYS A 76 14.58 7.41 1.88
CA LYS A 76 15.43 6.95 0.78
C LYS A 76 14.54 6.35 -0.31
N PRO A 77 14.68 6.77 -1.57
CA PRO A 77 13.64 6.55 -2.57
C PRO A 77 13.47 5.07 -2.87
N ILE A 78 14.56 4.39 -3.26
CA ILE A 78 14.54 2.95 -3.58
C ILE A 78 14.18 2.12 -2.35
N ARG A 79 14.74 2.44 -1.18
CA ARG A 79 14.50 1.65 0.04
C ARG A 79 13.05 1.77 0.52
N SER A 80 12.45 2.96 0.42
CA SER A 80 11.05 3.18 0.75
C SER A 80 10.13 2.39 -0.19
N ILE A 81 10.44 2.32 -1.49
CA ILE A 81 9.72 1.50 -2.47
C ILE A 81 9.85 0.02 -2.12
N ILE A 82 11.04 -0.49 -1.80
CA ILE A 82 11.20 -1.89 -1.41
C ILE A 82 10.40 -2.19 -0.15
N ALA A 83 10.47 -1.32 0.87
CA ALA A 83 9.75 -1.53 2.11
C ALA A 83 8.23 -1.63 1.90
N ILE A 84 7.65 -0.67 1.17
CA ILE A 84 6.21 -0.65 0.92
C ILE A 84 5.79 -1.77 -0.03
N GLY A 85 6.57 -2.03 -1.08
CA GLY A 85 6.30 -3.08 -2.06
C GLY A 85 6.28 -4.46 -1.42
N VAL A 86 7.26 -4.76 -0.56
CA VAL A 86 7.34 -6.04 0.16
C VAL A 86 6.30 -6.11 1.27
N SER A 87 6.28 -5.16 2.21
CA SER A 87 5.47 -5.27 3.43
C SER A 87 3.98 -5.04 3.19
N THR A 88 3.63 -4.07 2.36
CA THR A 88 2.24 -3.58 2.21
C THR A 88 1.61 -4.08 0.91
N GLY A 89 2.41 -4.24 -0.14
CA GLY A 89 1.99 -4.83 -1.41
C GLY A 89 1.95 -6.36 -1.35
N ASN A 90 3.11 -6.97 -1.58
CA ASN A 90 3.32 -8.41 -1.74
C ASN A 90 2.82 -9.19 -0.52
N ASN A 91 3.28 -8.84 0.68
CA ASN A 91 2.99 -9.62 1.88
C ASN A 91 1.52 -9.51 2.32
N SER A 92 0.86 -8.37 2.10
CA SER A 92 -0.58 -8.25 2.40
C SER A 92 -1.43 -9.24 1.62
N PHE A 93 -1.08 -9.49 0.35
CA PHE A 93 -1.74 -10.52 -0.44
C PHE A 93 -1.51 -11.91 0.17
N PHE A 94 -0.25 -12.28 0.43
CA PHE A 94 0.06 -13.61 0.98
C PHE A 94 -0.57 -13.85 2.35
N LEU A 95 -0.61 -12.84 3.22
CA LEU A 95 -1.29 -12.94 4.51
C LEU A 95 -2.78 -13.20 4.29
N GLY A 96 -3.44 -12.47 3.39
CA GLY A 96 -4.84 -12.74 3.04
C GLY A 96 -5.07 -14.14 2.46
N PHE A 97 -4.23 -14.55 1.50
CA PHE A 97 -4.30 -15.86 0.84
C PHE A 97 -4.14 -17.02 1.84
N LEU A 98 -3.10 -16.98 2.67
CA LEU A 98 -2.84 -18.00 3.69
C LEU A 98 -3.94 -18.01 4.77
N ALA A 99 -4.45 -16.85 5.19
CA ALA A 99 -5.55 -16.77 6.14
C ALA A 99 -6.86 -17.36 5.59
N ALA A 100 -7.06 -17.30 4.28
CA ALA A 100 -8.19 -17.93 3.59
C ALA A 100 -7.99 -19.44 3.37
N GLY A 101 -6.90 -20.03 3.87
CA GLY A 101 -6.57 -21.46 3.69
C GLY A 101 -5.83 -21.77 2.39
N GLY A 102 -5.37 -20.76 1.65
CA GLY A 102 -4.60 -20.93 0.43
C GLY A 102 -3.22 -21.53 0.69
N TYR A 103 -2.98 -22.75 0.19
CA TYR A 103 -1.69 -23.44 0.22
C TYR A 103 -1.71 -24.62 -0.77
N PRO A 104 -0.60 -24.97 -1.45
CA PRO A 104 0.72 -24.33 -1.44
C PRO A 104 0.74 -22.97 -2.16
N ILE A 105 1.77 -22.16 -1.89
CA ILE A 105 2.07 -20.96 -2.69
C ILE A 105 2.74 -21.42 -3.98
N THR A 106 2.18 -21.06 -5.13
CA THR A 106 2.73 -21.36 -6.45
C THR A 106 3.16 -20.07 -7.16
N PHE A 107 3.74 -20.23 -8.36
CA PHE A 107 4.10 -19.10 -9.21
C PHE A 107 2.90 -18.20 -9.55
N THR A 108 1.68 -18.75 -9.58
CA THR A 108 0.45 -17.96 -9.80
C THR A 108 0.24 -16.97 -8.67
N GLU A 109 0.35 -17.42 -7.41
CA GLU A 109 0.22 -16.55 -6.25
C GLU A 109 1.34 -15.50 -6.19
N ASP A 110 2.57 -15.86 -6.59
CA ASP A 110 3.68 -14.90 -6.70
C ASP A 110 3.36 -13.78 -7.71
N LEU A 111 2.77 -14.12 -8.87
CA LEU A 111 2.35 -13.13 -9.86
C LEU A 111 1.21 -12.24 -9.33
N ILE A 112 0.24 -12.80 -8.61
CA ILE A 112 -0.83 -12.00 -8.00
C ILE A 112 -0.25 -11.06 -6.95
N ALA A 113 0.65 -11.54 -6.08
CA ALA A 113 1.33 -10.73 -5.08
C ALA A 113 2.11 -9.58 -5.72
N LEU A 114 2.82 -9.84 -6.82
CA LEU A 114 3.49 -8.83 -7.63
C LEU A 114 2.48 -7.82 -8.18
N GLY A 115 1.37 -8.27 -8.76
CA GLY A 115 0.31 -7.40 -9.27
C GLY A 115 -0.23 -6.44 -8.19
N VAL A 116 -0.51 -6.95 -6.99
CA VAL A 116 -0.92 -6.14 -5.83
C VAL A 116 0.17 -5.15 -5.44
N ALA A 117 1.43 -5.59 -5.37
CA ALA A 117 2.55 -4.72 -5.04
C ALA A 117 2.71 -3.56 -6.03
N LEU A 118 2.58 -3.82 -7.33
CA LEU A 118 2.67 -2.80 -8.37
C LEU A 118 1.53 -1.76 -8.26
N ILE A 119 0.31 -2.19 -7.97
CA ILE A 119 -0.81 -1.26 -7.70
C ILE A 119 -0.51 -0.38 -6.49
N ILE A 120 -0.09 -0.97 -5.36
CA ILE A 120 0.24 -0.21 -4.15
C ILE A 120 1.40 0.77 -4.41
N LEU A 121 2.44 0.32 -5.08
CA LEU A 121 3.60 1.15 -5.43
C LEU A 121 3.24 2.27 -6.39
N SER A 122 2.32 2.07 -7.33
CA SER A 122 1.88 3.12 -8.26
C SER A 122 1.31 4.35 -7.54
N LEU A 123 0.61 4.14 -6.41
CA LEU A 123 -0.03 5.20 -5.63
C LEU A 123 0.84 5.73 -4.48
N TYR A 124 1.87 4.99 -4.08
CA TYR A 124 2.69 5.36 -2.93
C TYR A 124 3.43 6.70 -3.14
N PRO A 125 4.20 6.92 -4.23
CA PRO A 125 4.85 8.21 -4.47
C PRO A 125 3.86 9.36 -4.70
N VAL A 126 2.68 9.08 -5.27
CA VAL A 126 1.60 10.07 -5.40
C VAL A 126 1.23 10.64 -4.03
N SER A 127 1.26 9.80 -2.99
CA SER A 127 0.99 10.22 -1.61
C SER A 127 2.09 11.04 -0.94
N GLN A 128 3.27 11.14 -1.55
CA GLN A 128 4.38 11.95 -1.04
C GLN A 128 4.41 13.36 -1.62
N ILE A 129 3.62 13.63 -2.67
CA ILE A 129 3.67 14.89 -3.43
C ILE A 129 3.50 16.12 -2.52
N TYR A 130 2.51 16.09 -1.64
CA TYR A 130 2.20 17.22 -0.75
C TYR A 130 3.18 17.34 0.44
N GLN A 131 4.05 16.34 0.67
CA GLN A 131 5.01 16.33 1.79
C GLN A 131 6.42 16.74 1.38
N THR A 132 6.64 17.01 0.08
CA THR A 132 7.98 17.23 -0.50
C THR A 132 8.80 18.30 0.23
N GLU A 133 8.20 19.42 0.61
CA GLU A 133 8.91 20.50 1.31
C GLU A 133 9.28 20.12 2.75
N GLU A 134 8.36 19.52 3.50
CA GLU A 134 8.59 19.08 4.88
C GLU A 134 9.63 17.96 4.93
N ASP A 135 9.52 16.98 4.03
CA ASP A 135 10.50 15.89 3.87
C ASP A 135 11.91 16.46 3.59
N GLY A 136 11.99 17.47 2.70
CA GLY A 136 13.26 18.13 2.38
C GLY A 136 13.88 18.86 3.57
N LYS A 137 13.06 19.55 4.39
CA LYS A 137 13.53 20.21 5.63
C LYS A 137 14.08 19.22 6.65
N ARG A 138 13.59 17.97 6.65
CA ARG A 138 14.09 16.87 7.49
C ARG A 138 15.33 16.18 6.94
N GLY A 139 15.78 16.55 5.74
CA GLY A 139 16.92 15.95 5.06
C GLY A 139 16.61 14.59 4.42
N ASP A 140 15.33 14.26 4.23
CA ASP A 140 14.92 13.04 3.53
C ASP A 140 15.07 13.23 2.01
N GLU A 141 15.57 12.21 1.31
CA GLU A 141 15.63 12.14 -0.16
C GLU A 141 14.52 11.20 -0.66
N THR A 142 13.26 11.56 -0.44
CA THR A 142 12.11 10.72 -0.82
C THR A 142 11.99 10.55 -2.34
N PHE A 143 11.14 9.62 -2.78
CA PHE A 143 10.89 9.42 -4.22
C PHE A 143 10.41 10.72 -4.88
N ALA A 144 9.53 11.47 -4.22
CA ALA A 144 9.02 12.73 -4.73
C ALA A 144 10.11 13.80 -4.86
N ILE A 145 11.03 13.88 -3.90
CA ILE A 145 12.17 14.82 -3.97
C ILE A 145 13.13 14.42 -5.10
N LYS A 146 13.49 13.13 -5.21
CA LYS A 146 14.49 12.68 -6.18
C LYS A 146 14.02 12.71 -7.63
N TYR A 147 12.81 12.21 -7.90
CA TYR A 147 12.32 12.02 -9.26
C TYR A 147 11.30 13.08 -9.69
N GLY A 148 10.88 13.94 -8.75
CA GLY A 148 9.94 15.00 -8.99
C GLY A 148 8.56 14.51 -9.44
N LEU A 149 7.70 15.48 -9.72
CA LEU A 149 6.33 15.24 -10.13
C LEU A 149 6.21 14.43 -11.43
N ALA A 150 7.11 14.66 -12.40
CA ALA A 150 7.12 13.93 -13.67
C ALA A 150 7.42 12.43 -13.46
N GLY A 151 8.42 12.13 -12.62
CA GLY A 151 8.76 10.75 -12.27
C GLY A 151 7.59 10.03 -11.59
N ILE A 152 6.90 10.70 -10.66
CA ILE A 152 5.73 10.15 -9.98
C ILE A 152 4.59 9.85 -10.97
N LYS A 153 4.29 10.76 -11.90
CA LYS A 153 3.23 10.58 -12.90
C LYS A 153 3.49 9.36 -13.79
N TRP A 154 4.71 9.22 -14.30
CA TRP A 154 5.08 8.07 -15.11
C TRP A 154 5.15 6.76 -14.33
N PHE A 155 5.68 6.81 -13.10
CA PHE A 155 5.73 5.65 -12.21
C PHE A 155 4.33 5.12 -11.91
N PHE A 156 3.40 6.02 -11.58
CA PHE A 156 1.98 5.68 -11.43
C PHE A 156 1.42 5.07 -12.73
N ALA A 157 1.58 5.76 -13.87
CA ALA A 157 0.98 5.35 -15.13
C ALA A 157 1.39 3.94 -15.54
N ILE A 158 2.68 3.61 -15.39
CA ILE A 158 3.24 2.31 -15.77
C ILE A 158 2.83 1.24 -14.75
N LEU A 159 3.10 1.45 -13.46
CA LEU A 159 2.90 0.39 -12.47
C LEU A 159 1.42 0.08 -12.24
N PHE A 160 0.54 1.07 -12.30
CA PHE A 160 -0.90 0.84 -12.15
C PHE A 160 -1.43 -0.03 -13.29
N LEU A 161 -1.04 0.26 -14.55
CA LEU A 161 -1.44 -0.54 -15.70
C LEU A 161 -0.86 -1.95 -15.66
N VAL A 162 0.43 -2.09 -15.38
CA VAL A 162 1.09 -3.42 -15.33
C VAL A 162 0.51 -4.27 -14.20
N GLY A 163 0.38 -3.70 -13.00
CA GLY A 163 -0.23 -4.40 -11.86
C GLY A 163 -1.68 -4.78 -12.13
N GLY A 164 -2.46 -3.85 -12.69
CA GLY A 164 -3.85 -4.07 -13.05
C GLY A 164 -4.04 -5.16 -14.11
N PHE A 165 -3.19 -5.16 -15.12
CA PHE A 165 -3.17 -6.19 -16.16
C PHE A 165 -2.86 -7.57 -15.57
N ILE A 166 -1.81 -7.69 -14.74
CA ILE A 166 -1.45 -8.96 -14.10
C ILE A 166 -2.63 -9.49 -13.28
N LEU A 167 -3.24 -8.65 -12.43
CA LEU A 167 -4.36 -9.07 -11.58
C LEU A 167 -5.58 -9.50 -12.40
N SER A 168 -5.95 -8.75 -13.43
CA SER A 168 -7.05 -9.11 -14.33
C SER A 168 -6.77 -10.41 -15.09
N ALA A 169 -5.53 -10.59 -15.59
CA ALA A 169 -5.13 -11.80 -16.31
C ALA A 169 -5.12 -13.04 -15.41
N MET A 170 -4.61 -12.93 -14.18
CA MET A 170 -4.64 -14.05 -13.22
C MET A 170 -6.07 -14.41 -12.82
N LEU A 171 -6.91 -13.40 -12.54
CA LEU A 171 -8.31 -13.64 -12.22
C LEU A 171 -9.09 -14.22 -13.41
N PHE A 172 -8.73 -13.85 -14.64
CA PHE A 172 -9.34 -14.41 -15.85
C PHE A 172 -9.06 -15.91 -16.00
N GLN A 173 -7.86 -16.37 -15.65
CA GLN A 173 -7.52 -17.80 -15.70
C GLN A 173 -8.36 -18.63 -14.72
N THR A 174 -8.70 -18.06 -13.57
CA THR A 174 -9.53 -18.76 -12.56
C THR A 174 -11.03 -18.59 -12.82
N ALA A 175 -11.45 -17.39 -13.23
CA ALA A 175 -12.84 -17.01 -13.41
C ALA A 175 -12.97 -15.96 -14.52
N HIS A 176 -13.06 -16.40 -15.78
CA HIS A 176 -13.10 -15.57 -16.99
C HIS A 176 -13.99 -14.32 -16.87
N THR A 177 -15.25 -14.48 -16.46
CA THR A 177 -16.19 -13.36 -16.30
C THR A 177 -15.72 -12.35 -15.27
N LEU A 178 -15.22 -12.82 -14.11
CA LEU A 178 -14.70 -11.93 -13.07
C LEU A 178 -13.41 -11.24 -13.51
N GLY A 179 -12.53 -11.93 -14.23
CA GLY A 179 -11.32 -11.35 -14.79
C GLY A 179 -11.60 -10.21 -15.76
N LEU A 180 -12.60 -10.37 -16.64
CA LEU A 180 -13.04 -9.32 -17.57
C LEU A 180 -13.68 -8.14 -16.84
N ILE A 181 -14.59 -8.41 -15.89
CA ILE A 181 -15.23 -7.35 -15.08
C ILE A 181 -14.17 -6.58 -14.29
N PHE A 182 -13.26 -7.28 -13.63
CA PHE A 182 -12.18 -6.66 -12.86
C PHE A 182 -11.25 -5.83 -13.75
N GLY A 183 -10.91 -6.33 -14.94
CA GLY A 183 -10.15 -5.58 -15.94
C GLY A 183 -10.84 -4.28 -16.36
N GLY A 184 -12.16 -4.31 -16.59
CA GLY A 184 -12.97 -3.12 -16.85
C GLY A 184 -12.94 -2.13 -15.68
N VAL A 185 -13.17 -2.60 -14.46
CA VAL A 185 -13.14 -1.77 -13.23
C VAL A 185 -11.77 -1.12 -13.03
N ILE A 186 -10.69 -1.88 -13.19
CA ILE A 186 -9.31 -1.39 -13.07
C ILE A 186 -9.00 -0.37 -14.15
N LEU A 187 -9.42 -0.58 -15.40
CA LEU A 187 -9.21 0.37 -16.48
C LEU A 187 -9.98 1.67 -16.24
N THR A 188 -11.23 1.59 -15.78
CA THR A 188 -12.00 2.77 -15.39
C THR A 188 -11.34 3.52 -14.23
N ALA A 189 -10.91 2.81 -13.19
CA ALA A 189 -10.17 3.39 -12.07
C ALA A 189 -8.86 4.05 -12.55
N TYR A 190 -8.11 3.40 -13.43
CA TYR A 190 -6.90 3.93 -14.02
C TYR A 190 -7.15 5.25 -14.74
N LEU A 191 -8.15 5.30 -15.63
CA LEU A 191 -8.47 6.52 -16.40
C LEU A 191 -8.88 7.68 -15.48
N LEU A 192 -9.74 7.41 -14.49
CA LEU A 192 -10.19 8.41 -13.54
C LEU A 192 -9.04 8.92 -12.67
N ILE A 193 -8.27 8.02 -12.06
CA ILE A 193 -7.15 8.40 -11.19
C ILE A 193 -6.07 9.12 -12.01
N SER A 194 -5.75 8.62 -13.21
CA SER A 194 -4.81 9.27 -14.13
C SER A 194 -5.22 10.71 -14.41
N PHE A 195 -6.48 10.97 -14.75
CA PHE A 195 -6.97 12.32 -15.02
C PHE A 195 -6.65 13.31 -13.89
N PHE A 196 -6.79 12.89 -12.64
CA PHE A 196 -6.43 13.74 -11.50
C PHE A 196 -4.94 13.77 -11.21
N VAL A 197 -4.23 12.62 -11.27
CA VAL A 197 -2.77 12.55 -11.08
C VAL A 197 -2.04 13.46 -12.06
N TRP A 198 -2.46 13.49 -13.33
CA TRP A 198 -1.86 14.35 -14.35
C TRP A 198 -2.12 15.84 -14.11
N LYS A 199 -3.18 16.21 -13.38
CA LYS A 199 -3.49 17.59 -12.98
C LYS A 199 -2.72 18.07 -11.76
N LEU A 200 -2.10 17.18 -10.98
CA LEU A 200 -1.30 17.55 -9.82
C LEU A 200 -0.13 18.45 -10.23
N LYS A 201 0.21 19.39 -9.35
CA LYS A 201 1.23 20.44 -9.51
C LYS A 201 2.35 20.37 -8.47
N GLY A 202 2.27 19.48 -7.49
CA GLY A 202 3.33 19.35 -6.49
C GLY A 202 3.16 20.23 -5.26
N ARG A 203 1.92 20.58 -4.90
CA ARG A 203 1.64 21.56 -3.83
C ARG A 203 1.04 20.90 -2.60
N GLU A 204 1.33 21.44 -1.42
CA GLU A 204 0.79 20.95 -0.16
C GLU A 204 -0.75 20.98 -0.13
N GLU A 205 -1.36 22.01 -0.73
CA GLU A 205 -2.82 22.18 -0.90
C GLU A 205 -3.49 21.00 -1.61
N GLU A 206 -2.73 20.20 -2.37
CA GLU A 206 -3.26 19.05 -3.11
C GLU A 206 -3.48 17.82 -2.22
N TYR A 207 -3.19 17.90 -0.91
CA TYR A 207 -3.44 16.86 0.08
C TYR A 207 -4.82 16.21 -0.08
N GLU A 208 -5.88 17.00 -0.11
CA GLU A 208 -7.25 16.48 -0.17
C GLU A 208 -7.52 15.75 -1.48
N THR A 209 -7.01 16.27 -2.60
CA THR A 209 -7.10 15.62 -3.91
C THR A 209 -6.40 14.27 -3.87
N VAL A 210 -5.16 14.23 -3.38
CA VAL A 210 -4.37 12.99 -3.27
C VAL A 210 -5.06 11.97 -2.36
N MET A 211 -5.60 12.39 -1.22
CA MET A 211 -6.35 11.50 -0.32
C MET A 211 -7.62 10.97 -0.96
N ARG A 212 -8.41 11.81 -1.63
CA ARG A 212 -9.63 11.37 -2.35
C ARG A 212 -9.31 10.32 -3.40
N LEU A 213 -8.21 10.44 -4.13
CA LEU A 213 -7.77 9.43 -5.09
C LEU A 213 -7.43 8.10 -4.44
N LYS A 214 -6.69 8.12 -3.33
CA LYS A 214 -6.36 6.90 -2.57
C LYS A 214 -7.62 6.22 -2.02
N PHE A 215 -8.51 6.99 -1.41
CA PHE A 215 -9.75 6.45 -0.87
C PHE A 215 -10.68 5.94 -1.96
N PHE A 216 -10.77 6.63 -3.10
CA PHE A 216 -11.53 6.16 -4.26
C PHE A 216 -11.00 4.81 -4.76
N ALA A 217 -9.68 4.67 -4.92
CA ALA A 217 -9.05 3.42 -5.34
C ALA A 217 -9.36 2.27 -4.35
N SER A 218 -9.18 2.53 -3.05
CA SER A 218 -9.45 1.55 -1.99
C SER A 218 -10.93 1.18 -1.91
N PHE A 219 -11.84 2.16 -1.97
CA PHE A 219 -13.28 1.93 -1.90
C PHE A 219 -13.80 1.17 -3.12
N SER A 220 -13.30 1.49 -4.32
CA SER A 220 -13.65 0.77 -5.55
C SER A 220 -13.27 -0.72 -5.46
N PHE A 221 -12.13 -1.03 -4.87
CA PHE A 221 -11.71 -2.42 -4.65
C PHE A 221 -12.60 -3.14 -3.63
N VAL A 222 -12.98 -2.49 -2.53
CA VAL A 222 -13.93 -3.06 -1.55
C VAL A 222 -15.30 -3.30 -2.18
N LEU A 223 -15.82 -2.34 -2.96
CA LEU A 223 -17.08 -2.50 -3.69
C LEU A 223 -17.02 -3.67 -4.67
N PHE A 224 -15.90 -3.86 -5.36
CA PHE A 224 -15.71 -5.02 -6.22
C PHE A 224 -15.81 -6.32 -5.43
N ILE A 225 -15.11 -6.45 -4.29
CA ILE A 225 -15.17 -7.66 -3.44
C ILE A 225 -16.59 -7.91 -2.93
N VAL A 226 -17.27 -6.89 -2.41
CA VAL A 226 -18.65 -7.04 -1.91
C VAL A 226 -19.60 -7.43 -3.04
N GLY A 227 -19.44 -6.84 -4.21
CA GLY A 227 -20.23 -7.17 -5.39
C GLY A 227 -20.00 -8.61 -5.86
N THR A 228 -18.77 -9.10 -5.85
CA THR A 228 -18.47 -10.50 -6.25
C THR A 228 -19.01 -11.51 -5.24
N LEU A 229 -18.87 -11.25 -3.94
CA LEU A 229 -19.45 -12.10 -2.89
C LEU A 229 -20.99 -12.14 -2.97
N GLY A 230 -21.62 -10.97 -3.20
CA GLY A 230 -23.07 -10.89 -3.40
C GLY A 230 -23.54 -11.66 -4.64
N TRP A 231 -22.81 -11.54 -5.76
CA TRP A 231 -23.08 -12.32 -6.98
C TRP A 231 -23.00 -13.82 -6.74
N GLN A 232 -21.95 -14.29 -6.05
CA GLN A 232 -21.78 -15.71 -5.73
C GLN A 232 -22.90 -16.23 -4.82
N ALA A 233 -23.32 -15.45 -3.82
CA ALA A 233 -24.40 -15.83 -2.91
C ALA A 233 -25.77 -15.93 -3.61
N LEU A 234 -26.02 -15.13 -4.66
CA LEU A 234 -27.27 -15.18 -5.45
C LEU A 234 -27.27 -16.28 -6.52
N ALA A 235 -26.10 -16.82 -6.86
CA ALA A 235 -25.94 -17.88 -7.85
C ALA A 235 -26.01 -19.30 -7.25
N LEU A 236 -26.03 -19.42 -5.92
CA LEU A 236 -26.23 -20.65 -5.14
C LEU A 236 -27.70 -20.81 -4.76
#